data_AF-A0A9W5XM67-F1
#
_entry.id   AF-A0A9W5XM67-F1
#
_cell.length_a   1.000
_cell.length_b   1.000
_cell.length_c   1.000
_cell.angle_alpha   90.00
_cell.angle_beta   90.00
_cell.angle_gamma   90.00
#
_symmetry.space_group_name_H-M   'P 1'
#
loop_
_entity.id
_entity.type
_entity.pdbx_description
1 polymer ?
#
loop_
_entity_poly.entity_id
_entity_poly.type
_entity_poly.pdbx_seq_one_letter_code
_entity_poly.pdbx_strand_id
1 'polypeptide(L)'
;MTAGGSGAITTRLFAPERGPRPQRPYASGGEVPHTPLRPMWCCRADGQPWPCGQARLLLRVEYDGNLPGLSIYLAGLMYDAMRDLYHLNPHDTPEPTTLFTRFIAWTRRQPA
;
A
#
# COMPACT_ATOMS: atom_id res chain seq x y z
N MET A 1 1.67 19.59 65.48
CA MET A 1 0.98 18.78 64.46
C MET A 1 0.72 19.68 63.26
N THR A 2 1.68 19.67 62.31
CA THR A 2 1.53 19.27 60.88
C THR A 2 0.88 20.36 60.02
N ALA A 3 1.62 21.17 59.26
CA ALA A 3 2.43 20.90 58.05
C ALA A 3 1.63 21.05 56.74
N GLY A 4 2.21 21.78 55.78
CA GLY A 4 2.01 21.51 54.35
C GLY A 4 1.17 22.52 53.56
N GLY A 5 1.69 23.72 53.33
CA GLY A 5 1.23 24.57 52.22
C GLY A 5 1.94 24.18 50.94
N SER A 6 1.39 23.23 50.19
CA SER A 6 1.94 22.75 48.91
C SER A 6 1.94 23.86 47.86
N GLY A 7 3.14 24.26 47.43
CA GLY A 7 3.34 25.09 46.25
C GLY A 7 2.96 24.33 44.99
N ALA A 8 2.02 24.87 44.20
CA ALA A 8 1.73 24.37 42.87
C ALA A 8 2.59 25.13 41.85
N ILE A 9 3.74 24.55 41.50
CA ILE A 9 4.55 25.01 40.37
C ILE A 9 3.77 24.63 39.10
N THR A 10 3.04 25.59 38.53
CA THR A 10 2.40 25.40 37.22
C THR A 10 3.43 25.66 36.12
N THR A 11 4.05 24.59 35.64
CA THR A 11 4.90 24.65 34.44
C THR A 11 3.99 24.86 33.23
N ARG A 12 3.69 26.12 32.91
CA ARG A 12 3.12 26.47 31.60
C ARG A 12 4.22 26.39 30.56
N LEU A 13 4.30 25.26 29.85
CA LEU A 13 5.08 25.16 28.62
C LEU A 13 4.35 25.95 27.53
N PHE A 14 4.98 27.00 27.02
CA PHE A 14 4.53 27.67 25.81
C PHE A 14 4.71 26.71 24.63
N ALA A 15 3.66 26.55 23.82
CA ALA A 15 3.77 25.77 22.59
C ALA A 15 4.67 26.53 21.60
N PRO A 16 5.68 25.88 20.97
CA PRO A 16 6.45 26.53 19.92
C PRO A 16 5.56 26.86 18.73
N GLU A 17 5.84 27.99 18.08
CA GLU A 17 5.24 28.38 16.81
C GLU A 17 5.30 27.22 15.81
N ARG A 18 4.27 27.07 14.97
CA ARG A 18 4.26 25.99 13.95
C ARG A 18 5.51 26.15 13.09
N GLY A 19 6.34 25.11 13.08
CA GLY A 19 7.53 25.07 12.23
C GLY A 19 7.18 25.26 10.75
N PRO A 20 8.16 25.65 9.93
CA PRO A 20 7.98 25.76 8.47
C PRO A 20 7.39 24.47 7.92
N ARG A 21 6.56 24.58 6.87
CA ARG A 21 6.07 23.38 6.20
C ARG A 21 7.27 22.54 5.75
N PRO A 22 7.31 21.23 6.08
CA PRO A 22 8.39 20.38 5.63
C PRO A 22 8.42 20.38 4.10
N GLN A 23 9.50 20.91 3.53
CA GLN A 23 9.79 20.79 2.11
C GLN A 23 10.22 19.34 1.88
N ARG A 24 9.24 18.44 1.72
CA ARG A 24 9.53 17.12 1.14
C ARG A 24 10.07 17.37 -0.26
N PRO A 25 11.29 16.92 -0.59
CA PRO A 25 11.71 16.87 -1.98
C PRO A 25 10.63 16.12 -2.74
N TYR A 26 9.99 16.79 -3.71
CA TYR A 26 9.17 16.07 -4.67
C TYR A 26 10.08 15.00 -5.29
N ALA A 27 9.60 13.76 -5.36
CA ALA A 27 10.34 12.71 -6.04
C ALA A 27 10.68 13.23 -7.44
N SER A 28 11.98 13.28 -7.77
CA SER A 28 12.47 13.78 -9.04
C SER A 28 12.07 12.79 -10.15
N GLY A 29 10.85 12.94 -10.67
CA GLY A 29 10.24 12.11 -11.70
C GLY A 29 8.71 12.15 -11.58
N GLY A 30 8.04 12.89 -12.48
CA GLY A 30 6.66 13.36 -12.32
C GLY A 30 5.52 12.34 -12.39
N GLU A 31 5.79 11.04 -12.32
CA GLU A 31 4.74 10.01 -12.40
C GLU A 31 4.75 9.14 -11.14
N VAL A 32 3.61 9.09 -10.45
CA VAL A 32 3.42 8.24 -9.28
C VAL A 32 3.55 6.78 -9.71
N PRO A 33 4.40 5.96 -9.06
CA PRO A 33 4.59 4.59 -9.50
C PRO A 33 3.31 3.76 -9.28
N HIS A 34 2.98 2.89 -10.24
CA HIS A 34 1.83 1.98 -10.19
C HIS A 34 2.03 0.80 -9.21
N THR A 35 2.23 1.14 -7.94
CA THR A 35 2.47 0.22 -6.82
C THR A 35 1.19 -0.02 -6.01
N PRO A 36 1.09 -1.14 -5.26
CA PRO A 36 -0.09 -1.42 -4.45
C PRO A 36 -0.17 -0.47 -3.24
N LEU A 37 -1.38 0.00 -2.95
CA LEU A 37 -1.75 0.74 -1.75
C LEU A 37 -2.51 -0.19 -0.80
N ARG A 38 -1.81 -0.66 0.24
CA ARG A 38 -2.43 -1.47 1.31
C ARG A 38 -3.20 -0.56 2.30
N PRO A 39 -4.29 -1.04 2.92
CA PRO A 39 -4.88 -2.39 2.81
C PRO A 39 -5.96 -2.52 1.71
N MET A 40 -6.25 -1.45 0.96
CA MET A 40 -7.31 -1.47 -0.07
C MET A 40 -6.89 -2.21 -1.35
N TRP A 41 -5.59 -2.40 -1.55
CA TRP A 41 -5.00 -2.98 -2.76
C TRP A 41 -5.41 -2.26 -4.05
N CYS A 42 -5.61 -0.94 -3.97
CA CYS A 42 -5.73 -0.08 -5.15
C CYS A 42 -4.35 0.39 -5.60
N CYS A 43 -4.24 0.85 -6.83
CA CYS A 43 -3.01 1.39 -7.37
C CYS A 43 -2.81 2.83 -6.87
N ARG A 44 -1.59 3.16 -6.45
CA ARG A 44 -1.26 4.52 -5.96
C ARG A 44 -1.40 5.61 -7.02
N ALA A 45 -1.21 5.26 -8.30
CA ALA A 45 -1.17 6.22 -9.39
C ALA A 45 -2.57 6.54 -9.96
N ASP A 46 -3.41 5.52 -10.13
CA ASP A 46 -4.69 5.64 -10.84
C ASP A 46 -5.91 5.22 -10.00
N GLY A 47 -5.71 4.73 -8.77
CA GLY A 47 -6.79 4.30 -7.86
C GLY A 47 -7.50 3.01 -8.27
N GLN A 48 -7.15 2.40 -9.41
CA GLN A 48 -7.79 1.17 -9.90
C GLN A 48 -7.37 -0.04 -9.05
N PRO A 49 -8.13 -1.15 -9.08
CA PRO A 49 -7.72 -2.38 -8.40
C PRO A 49 -6.33 -2.83 -8.87
N TRP A 50 -5.36 -2.85 -7.96
CA TRP A 50 -4.00 -3.28 -8.27
C TRP A 50 -3.93 -4.81 -8.40
N PRO A 51 -3.28 -5.42 -9.40
CA PRO A 51 -2.51 -4.78 -10.47
C PRO A 51 -3.41 -4.14 -11.53
N CYS A 52 -3.27 -2.83 -11.71
CA CYS A 52 -3.92 -2.07 -12.77
C CYS A 52 -3.24 -2.33 -14.12
N GLY A 53 -3.83 -1.86 -15.23
CA GLY A 53 -3.30 -2.11 -16.58
C GLY A 53 -1.82 -1.75 -16.75
N GLN A 54 -1.42 -0.55 -16.32
CA GLN A 54 -0.03 -0.09 -16.39
C GLN A 54 0.90 -0.93 -15.49
N ALA A 55 0.47 -1.25 -14.25
CA ALA A 55 1.24 -2.13 -13.36
C ALA A 55 1.50 -3.50 -14.01
N ARG A 56 0.51 -4.09 -14.69
CA ARG A 56 0.67 -5.38 -15.37
C ARG A 56 1.69 -5.32 -16.50
N LEU A 57 1.70 -4.22 -17.27
CA LEU A 57 2.68 -4.00 -18.34
C LEU A 57 4.08 -3.81 -17.78
N LEU A 58 4.24 -2.92 -16.80
CA LEU A 58 5.53 -2.66 -16.14
C LEU A 58 6.11 -3.91 -15.49
N LEU A 59 5.29 -4.69 -14.77
CA LEU A 59 5.72 -5.96 -14.17
C LEU A 59 6.13 -7.00 -15.21
N ARG A 60 5.48 -7.02 -16.38
CA ARG A 60 5.86 -7.89 -17.50
C ARG A 60 7.22 -7.52 -18.08
N VAL A 61 7.50 -6.23 -18.21
CA VAL A 61 8.80 -5.73 -18.68
C VAL A 61 9.89 -6.02 -17.66
N GLU A 62 9.63 -5.75 -16.37
CA GLU A 62 10.60 -5.98 -15.28
C GLU A 62 10.99 -7.45 -15.14
N TYR A 63 10.02 -8.36 -15.30
CA TYR A 63 10.23 -9.81 -15.21
C TYR A 63 10.34 -10.47 -16.60
N ASP A 64 10.73 -9.73 -17.64
CA ASP A 64 10.95 -10.33 -18.94
C ASP A 64 12.00 -11.46 -18.84
N GLY A 65 11.73 -12.58 -19.49
CA GLY A 65 12.53 -13.80 -19.34
C GLY A 65 12.36 -14.58 -18.02
N ASN A 66 11.59 -14.08 -17.03
CA ASN A 66 11.32 -14.78 -15.76
C ASN A 66 9.84 -14.71 -15.32
N LEU A 67 8.93 -15.15 -16.20
CA LEU A 67 7.50 -15.26 -15.89
C LEU A 67 7.16 -16.18 -14.69
N PRO A 68 7.90 -17.29 -14.42
CA PRO A 68 7.69 -18.05 -13.19
C PRO A 68 7.96 -17.22 -11.95
N GLY A 69 9.04 -16.43 -11.94
CA GLY A 69 9.37 -15.51 -10.84
C GLY A 69 8.29 -14.45 -10.63
N LEU A 70 7.76 -13.86 -11.71
CA LEU A 70 6.63 -12.93 -11.63
C LEU A 70 5.40 -13.57 -10.98
N SER A 71 5.08 -14.80 -11.37
CA SER A 71 3.91 -15.53 -10.85
C SER A 71 4.05 -15.84 -9.36
N ILE A 72 5.26 -16.23 -8.91
CA ILE A 72 5.55 -16.47 -7.49
C ILE A 72 5.45 -15.18 -6.69
N TYR A 73 6.02 -14.09 -7.19
CA TYR A 73 5.93 -12.77 -6.56
C TYR A 73 4.47 -12.33 -6.38
N LEU A 74 3.68 -12.43 -7.45
CA LEU A 74 2.27 -12.05 -7.41
C LEU A 74 1.41 -12.99 -6.55
N ALA A 75 1.80 -14.25 -6.39
CA ALA A 75 1.10 -15.19 -5.50
C ALA A 75 1.25 -14.78 -4.02
N GLY A 76 2.45 -14.34 -3.62
CA GLY A 76 2.67 -13.76 -2.29
C GLY A 76 1.79 -12.53 -2.05
N LEU A 77 1.75 -11.61 -3.02
CA LEU A 77 0.91 -10.41 -2.93
C LEU A 77 -0.59 -10.74 -2.95
N MET A 78 -1.02 -11.76 -3.69
CA MET A 78 -2.41 -12.22 -3.68
C MET A 78 -2.82 -12.71 -2.29
N TYR A 79 -1.93 -13.43 -1.59
CA TYR A 79 -2.20 -13.91 -0.24
C TYR A 79 -2.31 -12.75 0.77
N ASP A 80 -1.38 -11.80 0.71
CA ASP A 80 -1.46 -10.58 1.53
C ASP A 80 -2.73 -9.76 1.22
N ALA A 81 -3.13 -9.70 -0.05
CA ALA A 81 -4.35 -9.04 -0.48
C ALA A 81 -5.61 -9.72 0.04
N MET A 82 -5.65 -11.04 0.00
CA MET A 82 -6.75 -11.82 0.56
C MET A 82 -6.91 -11.52 2.05
N ARG A 83 -5.82 -11.55 2.82
CA ARG A 83 -5.83 -11.22 4.24
C ARG A 83 -6.35 -9.80 4.49
N ASP A 84 -5.80 -8.80 3.82
CA ASP A 84 -6.16 -7.40 4.05
C ASP A 84 -7.62 -7.11 3.65
N LEU A 85 -8.06 -7.60 2.49
CA LEU A 85 -9.41 -7.36 1.99
C LEU A 85 -10.47 -8.07 2.83
N TYR A 86 -10.19 -9.29 3.30
CA TYR A 86 -11.11 -10.01 4.18
C TYR A 86 -11.22 -9.35 5.55
N HIS A 87 -10.13 -8.76 6.06
CA HIS A 87 -10.16 -7.96 7.28
C HIS A 87 -10.89 -6.63 7.09
N LEU A 88 -10.72 -5.97 5.94
CA LEU A 88 -11.33 -4.66 5.66
C LEU A 88 -12.83 -4.75 5.40
N ASN A 89 -13.29 -5.80 4.70
CA ASN A 89 -14.69 -6.00 4.37
C ASN A 89 -15.12 -7.47 4.56
N PRO A 90 -15.46 -7.87 5.80
CA PRO A 90 -15.83 -9.26 6.11
C PRO A 90 -17.12 -9.76 5.44
N HIS A 91 -17.98 -8.84 4.97
CA HIS A 91 -19.31 -9.17 4.44
C HIS A 91 -19.37 -9.15 2.90
N ASP A 92 -18.36 -8.60 2.24
CA ASP A 92 -18.24 -8.52 0.79
C ASP A 92 -16.79 -8.83 0.40
N THR A 93 -16.42 -10.07 0.72
CA THR A 93 -15.09 -10.62 0.44
C THR A 93 -15.02 -11.10 -1.00
N PRO A 94 -13.99 -10.70 -1.77
CA PRO A 94 -13.83 -11.19 -3.14
C PRO A 94 -13.51 -12.69 -3.14
N GLU A 95 -14.21 -13.44 -4.01
CA GLU A 95 -13.96 -14.88 -4.18
C GLU A 95 -12.49 -15.18 -4.51
N PRO A 96 -11.92 -16.30 -3.99
CA PRO A 96 -10.54 -16.67 -4.27
C PRO A 96 -10.20 -16.74 -5.77
N THR A 97 -11.14 -17.21 -6.60
CA THR A 97 -11.00 -17.26 -8.06
C THR A 97 -10.89 -15.87 -8.68
N THR A 98 -11.58 -14.87 -8.12
CA THR A 98 -11.50 -13.47 -8.56
C THR A 98 -10.12 -12.88 -8.26
N LEU A 99 -9.57 -13.16 -7.07
CA LEU A 99 -8.21 -12.74 -6.71
C LEU A 99 -7.17 -13.45 -7.59
N PHE A 100 -7.33 -14.75 -7.85
CA PHE A 100 -6.45 -15.48 -8.75
C PHE A 100 -6.47 -14.90 -10.16
N THR A 101 -7.65 -14.59 -10.71
CA THR A 101 -7.80 -14.00 -12.04
C THR A 101 -7.14 -12.63 -12.12
N ARG A 102 -7.28 -11.83 -11.06
CA ARG A 102 -6.73 -10.48 -10.95
C ARG A 102 -5.20 -10.46 -10.84
N PHE A 103 -4.62 -11.33 -10.01
CA PHE A 103 -3.18 -11.32 -9.72
C PHE A 103 -2.39 -12.24 -10.65
N ILE A 104 -2.88 -13.45 -10.95
CA ILE A 104 -2.06 -14.53 -11.52
C ILE A 104 -2.45 -14.90 -12.95
N ALA A 105 -3.73 -14.93 -13.29
CA ALA A 105 -4.16 -15.55 -14.56
C ALA A 105 -3.51 -14.93 -15.82
N TRP A 106 -3.15 -13.65 -15.75
CA TRP A 106 -2.52 -12.94 -16.87
C TRP A 106 -1.00 -13.13 -16.97
N THR A 107 -0.32 -13.70 -15.97
CA THR A 107 1.16 -13.88 -15.97
C THR A 107 1.60 -15.04 -16.86
N ARG A 108 0.67 -15.92 -17.22
CA ARG A 108 0.91 -17.04 -18.12
C ARG A 108 1.12 -16.50 -19.53
N ARG A 109 2.08 -17.10 -20.24
CA ARG A 109 2.23 -16.88 -21.68
C ARG A 109 1.00 -17.51 -22.34
N GLN A 110 0.19 -16.72 -23.06
CA GLN A 110 -0.84 -17.29 -23.91
C GLN A 110 -0.14 -18.08 -25.03
N PRO A 111 -0.56 -19.33 -25.30
CA PRO A 111 -0.10 -20.02 -26.49
C PRO A 111 -0.49 -19.18 -27.72
N ALA A 112 0.44 -19.09 -28.69
CA ALA A 112 0.21 -18.40 -29.95
C ALA A 112 -0.86 -19.11 -30.79
#